data_AF-J8ENG0-F1
#
_entry.id   AF-J8ENG0-F1
#
_cell.length_a   1.000
_cell.length_b   1.000
_cell.length_c   1.000
_cell.angle_alpha   90.00
_cell.angle_beta   90.00
_cell.angle_gamma   90.00
#
_symmetry.space_group_name_H-M   'P 1'
#
loop_
_entity.id
_entity.type
_entity.pdbx_description
1 polymer ?
#
loop_
_entity_poly.entity_id
_entity_poly.type
_entity_poly.pdbx_seq_one_letter_code
_entity_poly.pdbx_strand_id
1 'polypeptide(L)'
;MENNQSLDIMLHGKTIRFFRSLKGVSCRELAEISGVKQSLLHKFETGRRNMTQLSNYRIIRALQSMGFDLDEILVINLYVIQKHGGSTSNE
;
A
#
# COMPACT_ATOMS: atom_id res chain seq x y z
N MET A 1 20.32 -8.65 14.16
CA MET A 1 19.38 -9.28 13.22
C MET A 1 18.02 -8.74 13.59
N GLU A 2 17.53 -7.72 12.90
CA GLU A 2 16.20 -7.17 13.20
C GLU A 2 15.17 -8.27 12.95
N ASN A 3 14.36 -8.55 13.97
CA ASN A 3 13.24 -9.46 13.91
C ASN A 3 12.28 -8.97 12.84
N ASN A 4 12.46 -9.48 11.63
CA ASN A 4 11.55 -9.27 10.52
C ASN A 4 10.37 -10.23 10.72
N GLN A 5 9.59 -10.01 11.80
CA GLN A 5 8.22 -10.48 11.84
C GLN A 5 7.54 -9.77 10.68
N SER A 6 7.42 -10.47 9.55
CA SER A 6 6.64 -10.03 8.41
C SER A 6 5.24 -9.75 8.92
N LEU A 7 4.92 -8.47 9.13
CA LEU A 7 3.55 -8.02 9.30
C LEU A 7 2.81 -8.51 8.05
N ASP A 8 1.97 -9.53 8.20
CA ASP A 8 1.11 -10.04 7.13
C ASP A 8 -0.04 -9.05 6.91
N ILE A 9 0.35 -7.84 6.53
CA ILE A 9 -0.56 -6.72 6.36
C ILE A 9 -0.65 -6.44 4.89
N MET A 10 -1.85 -6.59 4.36
CA MET A 10 -2.15 -6.23 3.00
C MET A 10 -2.77 -4.84 2.93
N LEU A 11 -2.14 -3.93 2.19
CA LEU A 11 -2.72 -2.61 1.99
C LEU A 11 -3.95 -2.70 1.09
N HIS A 12 -5.02 -2.04 1.51
CA HIS A 12 -6.16 -1.78 0.66
C HIS A 12 -5.78 -0.73 -0.40
N GLY A 13 -6.23 -0.90 -1.64
CA GLY A 13 -5.87 0.00 -2.75
C GLY A 13 -6.16 1.48 -2.49
N LYS A 14 -7.26 1.77 -1.78
CA LYS A 14 -7.61 3.15 -1.38
C LYS A 14 -6.62 3.75 -0.39
N THR A 15 -5.97 2.95 0.46
CA THR A 15 -4.90 3.38 1.37
C THR A 15 -3.71 3.89 0.57
N ILE A 16 -3.30 3.13 -0.44
CA ILE A 16 -2.20 3.49 -1.34
C ILE A 16 -2.49 4.83 -2.02
N ARG A 17 -3.69 4.95 -2.61
CA ARG A 17 -4.12 6.19 -3.27
C ARG A 17 -4.19 7.38 -2.32
N PHE A 18 -4.63 7.17 -1.07
CA PHE A 18 -4.72 8.21 -0.06
C PHE A 18 -3.34 8.81 0.22
N PHE A 19 -2.36 7.99 0.61
CA PHE A 19 -1.01 8.47 0.92
C PHE A 19 -0.32 9.10 -0.27
N ARG A 20 -0.51 8.52 -1.45
CA ARG A 20 0.00 9.06 -2.71
C ARG A 20 -0.53 10.48 -2.96
N SER A 21 -1.84 10.66 -2.81
CA SER A 21 -2.51 11.96 -3.02
C SER A 21 -2.12 12.97 -1.94
N LEU A 22 -1.94 12.50 -0.70
CA LEU A 22 -1.51 13.34 0.43
C LEU A 22 -0.12 13.95 0.21
N LYS A 23 0.81 13.23 -0.43
CA LYS A 23 2.14 13.74 -0.81
C LYS A 23 2.15 14.45 -2.17
N GLY A 24 0.99 14.57 -2.84
CA GLY A 24 0.88 15.22 -4.13
C GLY A 24 1.58 14.48 -5.28
N VAL A 25 1.92 13.20 -5.13
CA VAL A 25 2.62 12.44 -6.18
C VAL A 25 1.63 11.73 -7.10
N SER A 26 1.99 11.58 -8.36
CA SER A 26 1.22 10.88 -9.37
C SER A 26 1.33 9.37 -9.22
N CYS A 27 0.36 8.64 -9.79
CA CYS A 27 0.41 7.17 -9.85
C CYS A 27 1.67 6.66 -10.58
N ARG A 28 2.19 7.44 -11.54
CA ARG A 28 3.45 7.14 -12.23
C ARG A 28 4.65 7.25 -11.30
N GLU A 29 4.76 8.35 -10.55
CA GLU A 29 5.88 8.57 -9.64
C GLU A 29 5.93 7.51 -8.54
N LEU A 30 4.78 7.18 -7.92
CA LEU A 30 4.75 6.11 -6.92
C LEU A 30 5.16 4.74 -7.53
N ALA A 31 4.74 4.47 -8.76
CA ALA A 31 5.12 3.25 -9.47
C ALA A 31 6.63 3.16 -9.74
N GLU A 32 7.25 4.28 -10.10
CA GLU A 32 8.71 4.40 -10.29
C GLU A 32 9.45 4.17 -8.96
N ILE A 33 9.01 4.82 -7.87
CA ILE A 33 9.61 4.66 -6.53
C ILE A 33 9.46 3.22 -6.02
N SER A 34 8.28 2.61 -6.18
CA SER A 34 8.02 1.26 -5.67
C SER A 34 8.56 0.16 -6.58
N GLY A 35 8.98 0.45 -7.81
CA GLY A 35 9.30 -0.56 -8.81
C GLY A 35 8.13 -1.49 -9.15
N VAL A 36 6.89 -1.00 -9.03
CA VAL A 36 5.65 -1.69 -9.44
C VAL A 36 5.20 -1.06 -10.74
N LYS A 37 4.79 -1.85 -11.74
CA LYS A 37 4.29 -1.29 -13.00
C LYS A 37 3.13 -0.32 -12.74
N GLN A 38 3.15 0.88 -13.32
CA GLN A 38 2.10 1.89 -13.15
C GLN A 38 0.69 1.34 -13.43
N SER A 39 0.54 0.57 -14.51
CA SER A 39 -0.76 -0.04 -14.86
C SER A 39 -1.26 -1.03 -13.81
N LEU A 40 -0.35 -1.67 -13.09
CA LEU A 40 -0.65 -2.60 -12.01
C LEU A 40 -1.00 -1.84 -10.72
N LEU A 41 -0.20 -0.82 -10.36
CA LEU A 41 -0.49 0.08 -9.24
C LEU A 41 -1.86 0.74 -9.39
N HIS A 42 -2.20 1.23 -10.59
CA HIS A 42 -3.51 1.80 -10.88
C HIS A 42 -4.65 0.78 -10.67
N LYS A 43 -4.47 -0.48 -11.08
CA LYS A 43 -5.45 -1.55 -10.85
C LYS A 43 -5.61 -1.86 -9.36
N PHE A 44 -4.52 -1.79 -8.59
CA PHE A 44 -4.58 -1.94 -7.13
C PHE A 44 -5.37 -0.78 -6.50
N GLU A 45 -5.01 0.47 -6.79
CA GLU A 45 -5.67 1.67 -6.24
C GLU A 45 -7.18 1.74 -6.54
N THR A 46 -7.60 1.13 -7.64
CA THR A 46 -8.99 1.10 -8.09
C THR A 46 -9.75 -0.18 -7.72
N GLY A 47 -9.11 -1.13 -7.03
CA GLY A 47 -9.71 -2.41 -6.65
C GLY A 47 -9.98 -3.34 -7.84
N ARG A 48 -9.43 -3.06 -9.03
CA ARG A 48 -9.58 -3.88 -10.23
C ARG A 48 -8.70 -5.13 -10.22
N ARG A 49 -7.77 -5.24 -9.26
CA ARG A 49 -6.90 -6.41 -9.09
C ARG A 49 -6.41 -6.52 -7.65
N ASN A 50 -6.36 -7.76 -7.15
CA ASN A 50 -5.72 -8.06 -5.87
C ASN A 50 -4.20 -7.94 -5.99
N MET A 51 -3.59 -7.36 -4.96
CA MET A 51 -2.16 -7.16 -4.90
C MET A 51 -1.44 -8.47 -4.52
N THR A 52 -0.17 -8.59 -4.90
CA THR A 52 0.69 -9.69 -4.42
C THR A 52 1.48 -9.24 -3.21
N GLN A 53 1.92 -10.17 -2.35
CA GLN A 53 2.75 -9.86 -1.18
C GLN A 53 4.02 -9.05 -1.56
N LEU A 54 4.68 -9.42 -2.66
CA LEU A 54 5.85 -8.68 -3.16
C LEU A 54 5.50 -7.23 -3.57
N SER A 55 4.36 -7.02 -4.24
CA SER A 55 3.94 -5.68 -4.63
C SER A 55 3.55 -4.83 -3.41
N ASN A 56 2.89 -5.46 -2.44
CA ASN A 56 2.52 -4.84 -1.18
C ASN A 56 3.75 -4.38 -0.39
N TYR A 57 4.73 -5.26 -0.20
CA TYR A 57 6.02 -4.94 0.41
C TYR A 57 6.70 -3.75 -0.29
N ARG A 58 6.80 -3.80 -1.62
CA ARG A 58 7.40 -2.72 -2.41
C ARG A 58 6.70 -1.37 -2.23
N ILE A 59 5.37 -1.37 -2.16
CA ILE A 59 4.59 -0.15 -1.98
C ILE A 59 4.73 0.37 -0.55
N ILE A 60 4.72 -0.48 0.47
CA ILE A 60 5.00 -0.06 1.87
C ILE A 60 6.37 0.61 1.95
N ARG A 61 7.41 0.00 1.38
CA ARG A 61 8.76 0.58 1.36
C ARG A 61 8.81 1.93 0.62
N ALA A 62 8.07 2.06 -0.49
CA ALA A 62 7.96 3.32 -1.20
C ALA A 62 7.30 4.41 -0.35
N LEU A 63 6.19 4.10 0.32
CA LEU A 63 5.52 5.03 1.23
C LEU A 63 6.42 5.46 2.39
N GLN A 64 7.18 4.52 2.97
CA GLN A 64 8.18 4.82 3.99
C GLN A 64 9.28 5.75 3.47
N SER A 65 9.77 5.51 2.25
CA SER A 65 10.77 6.40 1.62
C SER A 65 10.25 7.81 1.34
N MET A 66 8.92 7.97 1.25
CA MET A 66 8.23 9.26 1.14
C MET A 66 8.00 9.94 2.50
N GLY A 67 8.50 9.34 3.59
CA GLY A 67 8.42 9.87 4.95
C GLY A 67 7.07 9.61 5.63
N PHE A 68 6.51 8.42 5.44
CA PHE A 68 5.40 7.92 6.26
C PHE A 68 5.90 6.82 7.19
N ASP A 69 5.53 6.90 8.45
CA ASP A 69 5.85 5.85 9.41
C ASP A 69 4.94 4.65 9.21
N LEU A 70 5.42 3.47 9.61
CA LEU A 70 4.65 2.23 9.45
C LEU A 70 3.31 2.34 10.18
N ASP A 71 3.32 2.84 11.41
CA ASP A 71 2.11 2.98 12.23
C ASP A 71 1.05 3.87 11.57
N GLU A 72 1.46 4.96 10.92
CA GLU A 72 0.57 5.83 10.15
C GLU A 72 -0.08 5.05 9.00
N ILE A 73 0.73 4.31 8.25
CA ILE A 73 0.27 3.47 7.14
C ILE A 73 -0.75 2.44 7.64
N LEU A 74 -0.47 1.79 8.79
CA LEU A 74 -1.32 0.76 9.36
C LEU A 74 -2.65 1.31 9.86
N VAL A 75 -2.64 2.40 10.62
CA VAL A 75 -3.86 3.01 11.18
C VAL A 75 -4.80 3.44 10.06
N ILE A 76 -4.29 4.09 9.02
CA ILE A 76 -5.11 4.48 7.86
C ILE A 76 -5.59 3.24 7.11
N ASN A 77 -4.77 2.21 6.94
CA ASN A 77 -5.19 0.99 6.27
C ASN A 77 -6.36 0.30 7.00
N LEU A 78 -6.27 0.19 8.34
CA LEU A 78 -7.33 -0.38 9.18
C LEU A 78 -8.62 0.42 9.06
N TYR A 79 -8.53 1.75 9.10
CA TYR A 79 -9.69 2.63 8.89
C TYR A 79 -10.33 2.41 7.51
N VAL A 80 -9.52 2.34 6.46
CA VAL A 80 -10.00 2.12 5.09
C VAL A 80 -10.68 0.76 4.95
N ILE A 81 -10.10 -0.31 5.51
CA ILE A 81 -10.68 -1.66 5.51
C ILE A 81 -12.03 -1.65 6.23
N GLN A 82 -12.12 -1.02 7.42
CA GLN A 82 -13.37 -0.91 8.16
C GLN A 82 -14.47 -0.20 7.34
N LYS A 83 -14.12 0.85 6.58
CA LYS A 83 -15.08 1.66 5.82
C LYS A 83 -15.48 1.07 4.47
N HIS A 84 -14.61 0.29 3.84
CA HIS A 84 -14.79 -0.12 2.44
C HIS A 84 -14.77 -1.63 2.23
N GLY A 85 -14.57 -2.40 3.30
CA GLY A 85 -14.25 -3.81 3.20
C GLY A 85 -12.82 -4.03 2.72
N GLY A 86 -12.32 -5.24 2.95
CA GLY A 86 -11.01 -5.67 2.50
C GLY A 86 -10.76 -7.08 3.01
N SER A 87 -10.14 -7.92 2.20
CA SER A 87 -9.65 -9.21 2.66
C SER A 87 -8.50 -8.96 3.64
N THR A 88 -8.81 -8.96 4.94
CA THR A 88 -7.84 -9.32 5.95
C THR A 88 -7.49 -10.78 5.66
N SER A 89 -6.31 -11.05 5.11
CA SER A 89 -5.83 -12.42 5.01
C SER A 89 -5.87 -13.04 6.40
N ASN A 90 -6.81 -13.94 6.61
CA ASN A 90 -6.93 -14.85 7.74
C ASN A 90 -7.73 -16.05 7.21
N GLU A 91 -7.11 -16.77 6.28
CA GLU A 91 -7.37 -18.20 6.00
C GLU A 91 -6.04 -18.86 5.62
#